data_AF-A0A357IE52-F1
#
_entry.id   AF-A0A357IE52-F1
#
_cell.length_a   1.000
_cell.length_b   1.000
_cell.length_c   1.000
_cell.angle_alpha   90.00
_cell.angle_beta   90.00
_cell.angle_gamma   90.00
#
_symmetry.space_group_name_H-M   'P 1'
#
loop_
_entity.id
_entity.type
_entity.pdbx_description
1 polymer ?
#
loop_
_entity_poly.entity_id
_entity_poly.type
_entity_poly.pdbx_seq_one_letter_code
_entity_poly.pdbx_strand_id
1 'polypeptide(L)'
;MKYPQPLLIVVAMQVGLLSLTACSSDGEFAEPEYSQQTPYEGGTPPGALEDEASKFHIPEGTNLRIEYADARDLDNASPSYVLNQWTGMKGCLQVDVPDGQILIERIVTPPADANDVIQMPDQSFAASALDRDNDVLIQIISDDFDPEVEDRGYFFRQIIGSYMWRYNGRDERTYDPYCAAYVVR
;
A
#
# COMPACT_ATOMS: atom_id res chain seq x y z
N MET A 1 9.51 -57.66 30.54
CA MET A 1 9.04 -56.37 29.98
C MET A 1 9.04 -56.51 28.46
N LYS A 2 7.87 -56.49 27.82
CA LYS A 2 7.69 -56.64 26.36
C LYS A 2 7.63 -55.25 25.73
N TYR A 3 8.53 -54.95 24.81
CA TYR A 3 8.48 -53.72 24.02
C TYR A 3 7.51 -53.91 22.84
N PRO A 4 6.57 -52.99 22.59
CA PRO A 4 5.72 -53.03 21.40
C PRO A 4 6.52 -52.58 20.16
N GLN A 5 6.27 -53.23 19.03
CA GLN A 5 6.87 -52.88 17.74
C GLN A 5 6.17 -51.67 17.11
N PRO A 6 6.89 -50.83 16.35
CA PRO A 6 6.30 -49.69 15.66
C PRO A 6 5.51 -50.14 14.42
N LEU A 7 4.29 -49.63 14.32
CA LEU A 7 3.37 -49.82 13.20
C LEU A 7 3.85 -48.94 12.02
N LEU A 8 4.28 -49.57 10.92
CA LEU A 8 4.66 -48.88 9.69
C LEU A 8 3.39 -48.59 8.87
N ILE A 9 2.97 -47.32 8.79
CA ILE A 9 1.85 -46.90 7.94
C ILE A 9 2.42 -46.49 6.58
N VAL A 10 2.15 -47.30 5.56
CA VAL A 10 2.46 -46.97 4.15
C VAL A 10 1.26 -46.23 3.58
N VAL A 11 1.42 -44.91 3.35
CA VAL A 11 0.42 -44.10 2.65
C VAL A 11 0.69 -44.21 1.16
N ALA A 12 -0.19 -44.92 0.44
CA ALA A 12 -0.17 -44.97 -1.01
C ALA A 12 -0.69 -43.63 -1.57
N MET A 13 0.22 -42.82 -2.12
CA MET A 13 -0.11 -41.59 -2.84
C MET A 13 -0.62 -41.96 -4.24
N GLN A 14 -1.92 -41.74 -4.46
CA GLN A 14 -2.58 -41.97 -5.74
C GLN A 14 -2.37 -40.72 -6.61
N VAL A 15 -1.45 -40.81 -7.57
CA VAL A 15 -1.16 -39.75 -8.54
C VAL A 15 -2.32 -39.70 -9.54
N GLY A 16 -3.22 -38.75 -9.36
CA GLY A 16 -4.26 -38.41 -10.34
C GLY A 16 -3.64 -37.65 -11.51
N LEU A 17 -3.57 -38.31 -12.67
CA LEU A 17 -3.27 -37.67 -13.96
C LEU A 17 -4.47 -36.77 -14.34
N LEU A 18 -4.35 -35.46 -14.15
CA LEU A 18 -5.25 -34.48 -14.74
C LEU A 18 -4.78 -34.22 -16.18
N SER A 19 -5.61 -34.64 -17.14
CA SER A 19 -5.43 -34.35 -18.56
C SER A 19 -5.83 -32.90 -18.82
N LEU A 20 -4.87 -32.04 -19.15
CA LEU A 20 -5.11 -30.69 -19.63
C LEU A 20 -5.46 -30.77 -21.12
N THR A 21 -6.74 -30.59 -21.45
CA THR A 21 -7.19 -30.27 -22.81
C THR A 21 -6.74 -28.86 -23.17
N ALA A 22 -5.80 -28.77 -24.11
CA ALA A 22 -5.39 -27.54 -24.75
C ALA A 22 -6.51 -27.03 -25.67
N CYS A 23 -7.12 -25.89 -25.34
CA CYS A 23 -7.91 -25.12 -26.30
C CYS A 23 -6.94 -24.24 -27.10
N SER A 24 -6.69 -24.63 -28.36
CA SER A 24 -6.20 -23.72 -29.39
C SER A 24 -7.28 -22.67 -29.66
N SER A 25 -7.06 -21.44 -29.23
CA SER A 25 -7.73 -20.27 -29.81
C SER A 25 -6.72 -19.59 -30.72
N ASP A 26 -6.86 -19.81 -32.03
CA ASP A 26 -6.22 -19.01 -33.06
C ASP A 26 -6.87 -17.62 -33.04
N GLY A 27 -6.36 -16.76 -32.16
CA GLY A 27 -6.68 -15.34 -32.09
C GLY A 27 -5.69 -14.57 -32.95
N GLU A 28 -6.17 -14.09 -34.09
CA GLU A 28 -5.52 -13.12 -34.96
C GLU A 28 -5.14 -11.88 -34.12
N PHE A 29 -3.84 -11.71 -33.83
CA PHE A 29 -3.32 -10.53 -33.16
C PHE A 29 -3.43 -9.34 -34.12
N ALA A 30 -4.50 -8.56 -33.98
CA ALA A 30 -4.50 -7.18 -34.42
C ALA A 30 -3.49 -6.42 -33.58
N GLU A 31 -2.46 -5.86 -34.22
CA GLU A 31 -1.53 -4.95 -33.57
C GLU A 31 -2.33 -3.79 -32.93
N PRO A 32 -2.14 -3.48 -31.64
CA PRO A 32 -2.74 -2.29 -31.07
C PRO A 32 -2.13 -1.07 -31.77
N GLU A 33 -2.96 -0.34 -32.50
CA GLU A 33 -2.61 1.02 -32.94
C GLU A 33 -2.29 1.83 -31.67
N TYR A 34 -0.99 2.08 -31.46
CA TYR A 34 -0.52 3.08 -30.52
C TYR A 34 -1.08 4.42 -30.99
N SER A 35 -2.23 4.81 -30.44
CA SER A 35 -2.75 6.15 -30.59
C SER A 35 -1.71 7.08 -29.98
N GLN A 36 -0.96 7.78 -30.83
CA GLN A 36 -0.04 8.83 -30.40
C GLN A 36 -0.86 9.85 -29.61
N GLN A 37 -0.70 9.84 -28.29
CA GLN A 37 -1.24 10.88 -27.43
C GLN A 37 -0.62 12.20 -27.92
N THR A 38 -1.49 13.10 -28.36
CA THR A 38 -1.11 14.48 -28.67
C THR A 38 -0.46 15.10 -27.44
N PRO A 39 0.58 15.95 -27.59
CA PRO A 39 1.14 16.70 -26.49
C PRO A 39 0.03 17.44 -25.75
N TYR A 40 -0.06 17.23 -24.45
CA TYR A 40 -0.97 17.97 -23.58
C TYR A 40 -0.53 19.44 -23.61
N GLU A 41 -1.19 20.26 -24.42
CA GLU A 41 -1.00 21.71 -24.40
C GLU A 41 -1.52 22.22 -23.05
N GLY A 42 -0.59 22.79 -22.27
CA GLY A 42 -0.83 23.28 -20.92
C GLY A 42 -1.99 24.28 -20.85
N GLY A 43 -3.11 23.81 -20.31
CA GLY A 43 -4.08 24.67 -19.66
C GLY A 43 -3.64 24.90 -18.23
N THR A 44 -3.28 26.14 -17.88
CA THR A 44 -3.14 26.57 -16.49
C THR A 44 -4.42 26.21 -15.73
N PRO A 45 -4.36 25.36 -14.68
CA PRO A 45 -5.56 25.03 -13.91
C PRO A 45 -6.12 26.30 -13.26
N PRO A 46 -7.42 26.57 -13.40
CA PRO A 46 -8.04 27.74 -12.82
C PRO A 46 -8.19 27.54 -11.31
N GLY A 47 -7.57 28.42 -10.53
CA GLY A 47 -7.80 28.53 -9.10
C GLY A 47 -6.76 27.79 -8.26
N ALA A 48 -5.62 28.46 -8.03
CA ALA A 48 -4.83 28.20 -6.86
C ALA A 48 -5.74 28.43 -5.63
N LEU A 49 -6.15 27.33 -4.98
CA LEU A 49 -6.69 27.35 -3.63
C LEU A 49 -5.51 27.60 -2.69
N GLU A 50 -4.94 28.80 -2.78
CA GLU A 50 -4.05 29.28 -1.74
C GLU A 50 -4.90 29.52 -0.48
N ASP A 51 -4.48 28.85 0.60
CA ASP A 51 -4.51 29.38 1.97
C ASP A 51 -5.63 28.96 2.96
N GLU A 52 -6.37 27.87 2.74
CA GLU A 52 -7.33 27.36 3.75
C GLU A 52 -7.18 25.86 4.12
N ALA A 53 -6.13 25.16 3.65
CA ALA A 53 -5.68 23.89 4.27
C ALA A 53 -4.89 24.16 5.57
N SER A 54 -5.36 25.15 6.34
CA SER A 54 -4.71 25.73 7.49
C SER A 54 -4.65 24.73 8.64
N LYS A 55 -3.45 24.15 8.82
CA LYS A 55 -2.83 23.87 10.11
C LYS A 55 -3.71 23.12 11.12
N PHE A 56 -4.01 21.86 10.82
CA PHE A 56 -4.46 20.93 11.85
C PHE A 56 -3.35 20.69 12.88
N HIS A 57 -3.71 20.81 14.16
CA HIS A 57 -2.80 20.62 15.27
C HIS A 57 -2.60 19.12 15.49
N ILE A 58 -1.51 18.58 14.93
CA ILE A 58 -1.01 17.23 15.25
C ILE A 58 -0.57 17.26 16.72
N PRO A 59 -0.90 16.25 17.56
CA PRO A 59 -0.49 16.23 18.96
C PRO A 59 1.02 16.46 19.11
N GLU A 60 1.40 17.28 20.09
CA GLU A 60 2.80 17.64 20.32
C GLU A 60 3.67 16.39 20.50
N GLY A 61 4.71 16.25 19.67
CA GLY A 61 5.71 15.17 19.76
C GLY A 61 5.90 14.31 18.52
N THR A 62 5.09 14.46 17.46
CA THR A 62 5.31 13.75 16.18
C THR A 62 5.62 14.73 15.07
N ASN A 63 6.62 14.42 14.23
CA ASN A 63 7.00 15.23 13.08
C ASN A 63 6.31 14.76 11.78
N LEU A 64 5.31 13.89 11.89
CA LEU A 64 4.56 13.34 10.76
C LEU A 64 3.75 14.45 10.09
N ARG A 65 4.09 14.79 8.85
CA ARG A 65 3.32 15.75 8.03
C ARG A 65 2.24 14.99 7.30
N ILE A 66 0.99 15.41 7.42
CA ILE A 66 -0.14 14.82 6.69
C ILE A 66 -0.72 15.90 5.78
N GLU A 67 -0.69 15.64 4.48
CA GLU A 67 -1.15 16.55 3.44
C GLU A 67 -2.23 15.87 2.60
N TYR A 68 -3.14 16.68 2.08
CA TYR A 68 -4.25 16.24 1.26
C TYR A 68 -4.20 16.97 -0.07
N ALA A 69 -4.28 16.23 -1.18
CA ALA A 69 -4.37 16.81 -2.50
C ALA A 69 -5.72 17.52 -2.73
N ASP A 70 -6.77 17.07 -2.03
CA ASP A 70 -8.11 17.66 -2.05
C ASP A 70 -8.63 17.82 -0.62
N ALA A 71 -9.14 19.00 -0.27
CA ALA A 71 -9.68 19.29 1.06
C ALA A 71 -10.85 18.36 1.45
N ARG A 72 -11.56 17.80 0.48
CA ARG A 72 -12.66 16.84 0.72
C ARG A 72 -12.18 15.51 1.30
N ASP A 73 -10.91 15.16 1.08
CA ASP A 73 -10.35 13.90 1.58
C ASP A 73 -10.11 13.94 3.11
N LEU A 74 -10.18 15.13 3.73
CA LEU A 74 -10.05 15.31 5.18
C LEU A 74 -11.17 14.60 5.97
N ASP A 75 -12.39 14.58 5.42
CA ASP A 75 -13.54 13.93 6.06
C ASP A 75 -13.40 12.41 6.04
N ASN A 76 -12.77 11.87 5.00
CA ASN A 76 -12.49 10.44 4.86
C ASN A 76 -11.29 10.04 5.72
N ALA A 77 -10.19 10.78 5.64
CA ALA A 77 -8.93 10.46 6.30
C ALA A 77 -8.58 11.49 7.37
N SER A 78 -9.22 11.44 8.54
CA SER A 78 -8.89 12.39 9.60
C SER A 78 -7.40 12.27 10.01
N PRO A 79 -6.69 13.39 10.30
CA PRO A 79 -5.28 13.34 10.66
C PRO A 79 -5.00 12.44 11.88
N SER A 80 -5.93 12.41 12.83
CA SER A 80 -5.83 11.53 14.02
C SER A 80 -5.93 10.06 13.65
N TYR A 81 -6.79 9.69 12.69
CA TYR A 81 -6.86 8.32 12.20
C TYR A 81 -5.55 7.89 11.54
N VAL A 82 -5.02 8.72 10.63
CA VAL A 82 -3.74 8.46 9.93
C VAL A 82 -2.60 8.31 10.95
N LEU A 83 -2.52 9.19 11.94
CA LEU A 83 -1.52 9.13 13.00
C LEU A 83 -1.66 7.86 13.86
N ASN A 84 -2.88 7.45 14.20
CA ASN A 84 -3.14 6.21 14.95
C ASN A 84 -2.69 4.97 14.16
N GLN A 85 -2.92 4.93 12.84
CA GLN A 85 -2.40 3.84 12.00
C GLN A 85 -0.86 3.84 11.98
N TRP A 86 -0.23 5.00 11.79
CA TRP A 86 1.24 5.13 11.80
C TRP A 86 1.86 4.65 13.11
N THR A 87 1.38 5.19 14.24
CA THR A 87 1.89 4.84 15.57
C THR A 87 1.57 3.39 15.93
N GLY A 88 0.39 2.89 15.56
CA GLY A 88 0.01 1.50 15.75
C GLY A 88 0.90 0.54 14.97
N MET A 89 1.30 0.89 13.73
CA MET A 89 2.25 0.09 12.96
C MET A 89 3.65 0.07 13.59
N LYS A 90 4.17 1.20 14.08
CA LYS A 90 5.42 1.23 14.86
C LYS A 90 5.36 0.30 16.07
N GLY A 91 4.24 0.34 16.80
CA GLY A 91 4.01 -0.52 17.97
C GLY A 91 3.90 -2.00 17.62
N CYS A 92 3.14 -2.35 16.57
CA CYS A 92 2.93 -3.74 16.13
C CYS A 92 4.22 -4.38 15.65
N LEU A 93 4.98 -3.68 14.81
CA LEU A 93 6.25 -4.17 14.26
C LEU A 93 7.40 -4.10 15.27
N GLN A 94 7.21 -3.40 16.40
CA GLN A 94 8.24 -3.13 17.40
C GLN A 94 9.49 -2.48 16.78
N VAL A 95 9.25 -1.47 15.95
CA VAL A 95 10.28 -0.72 15.23
C VAL A 95 10.18 0.76 15.54
N ASP A 96 11.28 1.46 15.33
CA ASP A 96 11.33 2.92 15.36
C ASP A 96 11.79 3.44 14.00
N VAL A 97 11.14 4.49 13.52
CA VAL A 97 11.45 5.14 12.24
C VAL A 97 11.25 6.65 12.38
N PRO A 98 11.99 7.47 11.63
CA PRO A 98 11.68 8.88 11.52
C PRO A 98 10.27 9.04 10.95
N ASP A 99 9.54 9.99 11.52
CA ASP A 99 8.29 10.46 10.92
C ASP A 99 8.61 11.19 9.60
N GLY A 100 7.72 11.06 8.61
CA GLY A 100 7.88 11.73 7.32
C GLY A 100 6.62 12.44 6.85
N GLN A 101 6.39 12.43 5.54
CA GLN A 101 5.24 13.05 4.89
C GLN A 101 4.30 11.99 4.33
N ILE A 102 3.02 12.12 4.64
CA ILE A 102 1.93 11.34 4.08
C ILE A 102 1.12 12.27 3.18
N LEU A 103 1.05 11.97 1.89
CA LEU A 103 0.20 12.65 0.92
C LEU A 103 -0.99 11.76 0.58
N ILE A 104 -2.18 12.25 0.87
CA ILE A 104 -3.45 11.57 0.59
C ILE A 104 -4.05 12.20 -0.66
N GLU A 105 -4.26 11.40 -1.69
CA GLU A 105 -4.63 11.89 -3.03
C GLU A 105 -5.61 10.94 -3.74
N ARG A 106 -6.40 11.45 -4.69
CA ARG A 106 -7.38 10.63 -5.42
C ARG A 106 -6.74 9.71 -6.47
N ILE A 107 -5.59 10.10 -7.01
CA ILE A 107 -4.87 9.35 -8.04
C ILE A 107 -3.41 9.36 -7.64
N VAL A 108 -2.89 8.23 -7.16
CA VAL A 108 -1.48 8.13 -6.80
C VAL A 108 -0.63 8.10 -8.07
N THR A 109 0.30 9.05 -8.17
CA THR A 109 1.31 9.10 -9.23
C THR A 109 2.69 8.90 -8.61
N PRO A 110 3.19 7.65 -8.50
CA PRO A 110 4.46 7.38 -7.86
C PRO A 110 5.63 8.05 -8.58
N PRO A 111 6.62 8.59 -7.85
CA PRO A 111 7.91 8.97 -8.43
C PRO A 111 8.52 7.79 -9.18
N ALA A 112 9.22 8.07 -10.28
CA ALA A 112 9.88 7.03 -11.09
C ALA A 112 10.94 6.23 -10.31
N ASP A 113 11.43 6.80 -9.21
CA ASP A 113 12.42 6.25 -8.29
C ASP A 113 11.81 5.81 -6.95
N ALA A 114 10.48 5.63 -6.88
CA ALA A 114 9.81 5.11 -5.68
C ALA A 114 10.43 3.77 -5.25
N ASN A 115 10.66 3.61 -3.94
CA ASN A 115 11.24 2.40 -3.37
C ASN A 115 10.22 1.26 -3.28
N ASP A 116 8.93 1.57 -3.26
CA ASP A 116 7.84 0.59 -3.19
C ASP A 116 6.55 1.19 -3.75
N VAL A 117 5.74 0.34 -4.37
CA VAL A 117 4.46 0.70 -4.99
C VAL A 117 3.46 -0.43 -4.79
N ILE A 118 2.22 -0.07 -4.45
CA ILE A 118 1.09 -1.01 -4.43
C ILE A 118 0.23 -0.69 -5.65
N GLN A 119 0.15 -1.65 -6.57
CA GLN A 119 -0.67 -1.54 -7.77
C GLN A 119 -1.99 -2.31 -7.60
N MET A 120 -3.09 -1.71 -8.06
CA MET A 120 -4.41 -2.32 -8.09
C MET A 120 -4.60 -3.18 -9.36
N PRO A 121 -5.62 -4.07 -9.39
CA PRO A 121 -5.86 -4.93 -10.55
C PRO A 121 -6.12 -4.20 -11.87
N ASP A 122 -6.59 -2.95 -11.81
CA ASP A 122 -6.82 -2.09 -12.97
C ASP A 122 -5.57 -1.32 -13.44
N GLN A 123 -4.40 -1.65 -12.88
CA GLN A 123 -3.09 -1.03 -13.13
C GLN A 123 -2.89 0.37 -12.54
N SER A 124 -3.89 0.94 -11.86
CA SER A 124 -3.68 2.17 -11.09
C SER A 124 -2.90 1.89 -9.80
N PHE A 125 -2.32 2.93 -9.21
CA PHE A 125 -1.58 2.80 -7.95
C PHE A 125 -2.48 3.12 -6.77
N ALA A 126 -2.48 2.24 -5.77
CA ALA A 126 -3.13 2.49 -4.48
C ALA A 126 -2.20 3.25 -3.53
N ALA A 127 -0.90 2.95 -3.56
CA ALA A 127 0.06 3.58 -2.66
C ALA A 127 1.47 3.56 -3.24
N SER A 128 2.33 4.45 -2.73
CA SER A 128 3.77 4.38 -2.97
C SER A 128 4.58 4.91 -1.79
N ALA A 129 5.85 4.50 -1.72
CA ALA A 129 6.81 5.00 -0.76
C ALA A 129 8.11 5.40 -1.46
N LEU A 130 8.59 6.60 -1.13
CA LEU A 130 9.91 7.09 -1.49
C LEU A 130 10.66 7.47 -0.21
N ASP A 131 11.84 6.92 0.00
CA ASP A 131 12.77 7.21 1.08
C ASP A 131 14.08 7.74 0.48
N ARG A 132 14.42 8.97 0.81
CA ARG A 132 15.64 9.66 0.36
C ARG A 132 16.19 10.53 1.48
N ASP A 133 17.46 10.31 1.82
CA ASP A 133 18.23 11.16 2.74
C ASP A 133 17.57 11.37 4.12
N ASN A 134 16.89 10.34 4.64
CA ASN A 134 16.08 10.37 5.88
C ASN A 134 14.78 11.20 5.80
N ASP A 135 14.31 11.54 4.60
CA ASP A 135 12.96 12.03 4.37
C ASP A 135 12.17 10.95 3.65
N VAL A 136 10.96 10.66 4.15
CA VAL A 136 10.07 9.68 3.54
C VAL A 136 8.81 10.38 3.06
N LEU A 137 8.44 10.13 1.80
CA LEU A 137 7.16 10.47 1.21
C LEU A 137 6.37 9.18 1.01
N ILE A 138 5.21 9.10 1.64
CA ILE A 138 4.21 8.07 1.39
C ILE A 138 3.05 8.71 0.66
N GLN A 139 2.70 8.20 -0.51
CA GLN A 139 1.48 8.58 -1.22
C GLN A 139 0.46 7.47 -1.08
N ILE A 140 -0.81 7.84 -0.89
CA ILE A 140 -1.89 6.88 -0.65
C ILE A 140 -3.20 7.38 -1.28
N ILE A 141 -3.93 6.46 -1.91
CA ILE A 141 -5.23 6.75 -2.49
C ILE A 141 -6.23 7.11 -1.39
N SER A 142 -6.98 8.21 -1.55
CA SER A 142 -7.92 8.68 -0.53
C SER A 142 -9.06 7.69 -0.25
N ASP A 143 -9.45 6.90 -1.25
CA ASP A 143 -10.45 5.81 -1.13
C ASP A 143 -10.02 4.72 -0.14
N ASP A 144 -8.72 4.55 0.15
CA ASP A 144 -8.26 3.63 1.19
C ASP A 144 -8.80 4.05 2.58
N PHE A 145 -9.16 5.31 2.77
CA PHE A 145 -9.68 5.84 4.03
C PHE A 145 -11.20 5.94 4.11
N ASP A 146 -11.93 5.44 3.11
CA ASP A 146 -13.39 5.46 3.11
C ASP A 146 -13.95 4.68 4.33
N PRO A 147 -14.77 5.31 5.20
CA PRO A 147 -15.38 4.63 6.35
C PRO A 147 -16.36 3.50 5.98
N GLU A 148 -16.84 3.43 4.74
CA GLU A 148 -17.73 2.36 4.26
C GLU A 148 -16.96 1.09 3.85
N VAL A 149 -15.64 1.17 3.69
CA VAL A 149 -14.79 0.04 3.31
C VAL A 149 -14.38 -0.77 4.56
N GLU A 150 -14.62 -2.09 4.54
CA GLU A 150 -14.33 -3.00 5.66
C GLU A 150 -12.85 -2.94 6.09
N ASP A 151 -11.95 -2.93 5.11
CA ASP A 151 -10.50 -2.91 5.29
C ASP A 151 -9.91 -1.50 5.18
N ARG A 152 -10.62 -0.48 5.65
CA ARG A 152 -10.14 0.91 5.67
C ARG A 152 -8.69 1.01 6.18
N GLY A 153 -7.86 1.72 5.45
CA GLY A 153 -6.44 1.99 5.72
C GLY A 153 -5.53 0.80 5.39
N TYR A 154 -6.00 -0.19 4.63
CA TYR A 154 -5.24 -1.40 4.35
C TYR A 154 -4.01 -1.10 3.50
N PHE A 155 -4.18 -0.39 2.39
CA PHE A 155 -3.04 -0.03 1.54
C PHE A 155 -2.07 0.87 2.29
N PHE A 156 -2.58 1.79 3.13
CA PHE A 156 -1.76 2.62 3.99
C PHE A 156 -0.92 1.79 4.95
N ARG A 157 -1.52 0.84 5.68
CA ARG A 157 -0.80 -0.04 6.61
C ARG A 157 0.22 -0.93 5.91
N GLN A 158 -0.10 -1.43 4.72
CA GLN A 158 0.83 -2.23 3.91
C GLN A 158 2.06 -1.40 3.51
N ILE A 159 1.86 -0.22 2.91
CA ILE A 159 2.97 0.58 2.39
C ILE A 159 3.86 1.12 3.52
N ILE A 160 3.26 1.61 4.63
CA ILE A 160 4.06 2.10 5.77
C ILE A 160 4.72 0.95 6.52
N GLY A 161 4.09 -0.23 6.57
CA GLY A 161 4.68 -1.42 7.17
C GLY A 161 5.92 -1.88 6.42
N SER A 162 5.83 -1.99 5.09
CA SER A 162 6.96 -2.29 4.20
C SER A 162 8.09 -1.27 4.37
N TYR A 163 7.77 0.03 4.35
CA TYR A 163 8.76 1.09 4.62
C TYR A 163 9.43 0.91 5.98
N MET A 164 8.65 0.79 7.06
CA MET A 164 9.18 0.70 8.43
C MET A 164 10.09 -0.51 8.64
N TRP A 165 9.70 -1.63 8.03
CA TRP A 165 10.45 -2.88 8.09
C TRP A 165 11.80 -2.76 7.37
N ARG A 166 11.80 -2.21 6.15
CA ARG A 166 13.01 -1.99 5.36
C ARG A 166 13.94 -0.95 5.98
N TYR A 167 13.40 0.15 6.50
CA TYR A 167 14.17 1.19 7.20
C TYR A 167 14.98 0.59 8.37
N ASN A 168 14.41 -0.39 9.06
CA ASN A 168 15.06 -1.10 10.17
C ASN A 168 16.01 -2.23 9.70
N GLY A 169 16.36 -2.29 8.42
CA GLY A 169 17.31 -3.25 7.85
C GLY A 169 16.82 -4.70 7.87
N ARG A 170 15.50 -4.92 7.93
CA ARG A 170 14.89 -6.25 7.99
C ARG A 170 14.54 -6.74 6.58
N ASP A 171 14.62 -8.05 6.37
CA ASP A 171 14.25 -8.68 5.10
C ASP A 171 12.73 -8.66 4.92
N GLU A 172 12.27 -8.17 3.78
CA GLU A 172 10.86 -8.05 3.39
C GLU A 172 10.09 -9.37 3.52
N ARG A 173 10.76 -10.53 3.29
CA ARG A 173 10.14 -11.86 3.42
C ARG A 173 9.71 -12.22 4.85
N THR A 174 10.11 -11.42 5.84
CA THR A 174 9.79 -11.63 7.26
C THR A 174 8.77 -10.62 7.81
N TYR A 175 8.25 -9.75 6.96
CA TYR A 175 7.19 -8.83 7.32
C TYR A 175 5.96 -9.60 7.80
N ASP A 176 5.52 -9.36 9.04
CA ASP A 176 4.35 -10.02 9.61
C ASP A 176 3.07 -9.43 8.98
N PRO A 177 2.35 -10.20 8.14
CA PRO A 177 1.15 -9.70 7.47
C PRO A 177 0.02 -9.37 8.46
N TYR A 178 0.06 -9.87 9.69
CA TYR A 178 -0.94 -9.56 10.71
C TYR A 178 -0.90 -8.08 11.13
N CYS A 179 0.27 -7.43 11.09
CA CYS A 179 0.35 -6.00 11.41
C CYS A 179 -0.37 -5.14 10.37
N ALA A 180 -0.25 -5.46 9.07
CA ALA A 180 -1.01 -4.77 8.03
C ALA A 180 -2.52 -5.02 8.11
N ALA A 181 -2.92 -6.22 8.54
CA ALA A 181 -4.34 -6.59 8.64
C ALA A 181 -5.05 -6.01 9.88
N TYR A 182 -4.30 -5.60 10.91
CA TYR A 182 -4.90 -5.14 12.16
C TYR A 182 -5.31 -3.67 12.08
N VAL A 183 -6.63 -3.43 11.99
CA VAL A 183 -7.20 -2.08 12.03
C VAL A 183 -7.08 -1.53 13.46
N VAL A 184 -6.29 -0.46 13.62
CA VAL A 184 -6.30 0.33 14.85
C VAL A 184 -7.56 1.18 14.84
N ARG A 185 -8.49 0.91 15.77
CA ARG A 185 -9.76 1.65 15.90
C ARG A 185 -9.60 2.85 16.83
#